data_AF-A0A7W4IAL2-F1
#
_entry.id   AF-A0A7W4IAL2-F1
#
_cell.length_a   1.000
_cell.length_b   1.000
_cell.length_c   1.000
_cell.angle_alpha   90.00
_cell.angle_beta   90.00
_cell.angle_gamma   90.00
#
_symmetry.space_group_name_H-M   'P 1'
#
loop_
_entity.id
_entity.type
_entity.pdbx_description
1 polymer ?
#
loop_
_entity_poly.entity_id
_entity_poly.type
_entity_poly.pdbx_seq_one_letter_code
_entity_poly.pdbx_strand_id
1 'polypeptide(L)' 'MSDFGARVLPVEKAAEYVGLSKSTFLSEVAPVVRPIRLTERRVGWDRLLLDRWVDMKQGLSPVGADAERVNPLSMLP' A
#
# COMPACT_ATOMS: atom_id res chain seq x y z
N MET A 1 -17.81 -3.40 -14.45
CA MET A 1 -16.49 -3.40 -15.13
C MET A 1 -15.75 -2.17 -14.63
N SER A 2 -14.85 -2.31 -13.65
CA SER A 2 -14.11 -1.16 -13.13
C SER A 2 -12.82 -1.01 -13.92
N ASP A 3 -12.77 0.03 -14.75
CA ASP A 3 -11.57 0.51 -15.41
C ASP A 3 -10.63 1.08 -14.33
N PHE A 4 -9.67 0.27 -13.85
CA PHE A 4 -8.67 0.71 -12.88
C PHE A 4 -7.42 1.30 -13.55
N GLY A 5 -7.56 1.90 -14.74
CA GLY A 5 -6.46 2.51 -15.49
C GLY A 5 -5.91 3.81 -14.87
N ALA A 6 -6.65 4.42 -13.95
CA ALA A 6 -6.24 5.66 -13.29
C ALA A 6 -5.19 5.39 -12.19
N ARG A 7 -4.01 6.03 -12.33
CA ARG A 7 -2.92 5.96 -11.34
C ARG A 7 -3.26 6.65 -10.02
N VAL A 8 -4.13 7.65 -10.05
CA VAL A 8 -4.58 8.39 -8.86
C VAL A 8 -6.08 8.22 -8.70
N LEU A 9 -6.50 7.74 -7.53
CA LEU A 9 -7.90 7.43 -7.21
C LEU A 9 -8.49 8.43 -6.22
N PRO A 10 -9.72 8.93 -6.41
CA PRO A 10 -10.42 9.70 -5.38
C PRO A 10 -10.71 8.82 -4.16
N VAL A 11 -10.98 9.44 -3.00
CA VAL A 11 -11.16 8.73 -1.71
C VAL A 11 -12.12 7.55 -1.77
N GLU A 12 -13.24 7.67 -2.50
CA GLU A 12 -14.25 6.61 -2.60
C GLU A 12 -13.71 5.40 -3.35
N LYS A 13 -12.99 5.63 -4.46
CA LYS A 13 -12.37 4.56 -5.25
C LYS A 13 -11.11 4.01 -4.60
N ALA A 14 -10.35 4.83 -3.88
CA ALA A 14 -9.22 4.37 -3.10
C ALA A 14 -9.66 3.42 -1.98
N ALA A 15 -10.75 3.77 -1.26
CA ALA A 15 -11.33 2.94 -0.22
C ALA A 15 -11.88 1.61 -0.79
N GLU A 16 -12.63 1.67 -1.90
CA GLU A 16 -13.12 0.49 -2.62
C GLU A 16 -11.96 -0.41 -3.09
N TYR A 17 -10.87 0.19 -3.59
CA TYR A 17 -9.69 -0.53 -4.07
C TYR A 17 -9.00 -1.36 -2.98
N VAL A 18 -8.86 -0.81 -1.77
CA VAL A 18 -8.26 -1.52 -0.63
C VAL A 18 -9.27 -2.33 0.18
N GLY A 19 -10.53 -2.41 -0.25
CA GLY A 19 -11.59 -3.17 0.43
C GLY A 19 -12.07 -2.57 1.76
N LEU A 20 -11.95 -1.25 1.94
CA LEU A 20 -12.34 -0.54 3.16
C LEU A 20 -13.50 0.42 2.93
N SER A 21 -14.23 0.73 4.01
CA SER A 21 -15.16 1.86 4.04
C SER A 21 -14.40 3.18 3.99
N LYS A 22 -15.00 4.22 3.39
CA LYS A 22 -14.42 5.57 3.31
C LYS A 22 -13.93 6.11 4.66
N SER A 23 -14.72 5.92 5.73
CA SER A 23 -14.36 6.37 7.08
C SER A 23 -13.12 5.64 7.61
N THR A 24 -13.08 4.31 7.47
CA THR A 24 -11.94 3.49 7.88
C THR A 24 -10.69 3.85 7.08
N PHE A 25 -10.84 4.06 5.77
CA PHE A 25 -9.75 4.51 4.91
C PHE A 25 -9.17 5.85 5.37
N LEU A 26 -10.01 6.82 5.70
CA LEU A 26 -9.56 8.11 6.21
C LEU A 26 -8.87 8.02 7.58
N SER A 27 -9.27 7.07 8.43
CA SER A 27 -8.66 6.88 9.75
C SER A 27 -7.36 6.07 9.71
N GLU A 28 -7.26 5.05 8.86
CA GLU A 28 -6.12 4.12 8.85
C GLU A 28 -5.11 4.40 7.71
N VAL A 29 -5.61 4.77 6.53
CA VAL A 29 -4.76 4.92 5.34
C VAL A 29 -4.29 6.35 5.16
N ALA A 30 -5.18 7.35 5.27
CA ALA A 30 -4.81 8.76 5.07
C ALA A 30 -3.68 9.31 5.98
N PRO A 31 -3.50 8.88 7.25
CA PRO A 31 -2.35 9.33 8.04
C PRO A 31 -1.01 8.73 7.58
N VAL A 32 -1.03 7.56 6.94
CA VAL A 32 0.18 6.84 6.50
C VAL A 32 0.51 7.15 5.03
N VAL A 33 -0.52 7.13 4.18
CA VAL A 33 -0.42 7.40 2.74
C VAL A 33 -0.95 8.79 2.45
N ARG A 34 -0.03 9.72 2.19
CA ARG A 34 -0.38 11.12 1.89
C ARG A 34 -1.16 11.22 0.57
N PRO A 35 -2.23 12.02 0.54
CA PRO A 35 -2.95 12.29 -0.69
C PRO A 35 -2.14 13.18 -1.63
N ILE A 36 -2.24 12.91 -2.92
CA ILE A 36 -1.77 13.75 -4.02
C ILE A 36 -2.83 14.81 -4.32
N ARG A 37 -2.42 16.08 -4.30
CA ARG A 37 -3.28 17.17 -4.77
C ARG A 37 -3.30 17.17 -6.30
N LEU A 38 -4.48 16.98 -6.88
CA LEU A 38 -4.70 17.06 -8.33
C LEU A 38 -5.05 18.48 -8.75
N THR A 39 -5.87 19.16 -7.94
CA THR A 39 -6.22 20.59 -8.07
C THR A 39 -6.38 21.21 -6.69
N GLU A 40 -6.63 22.52 -6.60
CA GLU A 40 -6.87 23.21 -5.31
C GLU A 40 -8.01 22.60 -4.49
N ARG A 41 -9.01 21.98 -5.14
CA ARG A 41 -10.18 21.40 -4.48
C ARG A 41 -10.26 19.87 -4.57
N ARG A 42 -9.33 19.22 -5.29
CA ARG A 42 -9.37 17.76 -5.50
C ARG A 42 -8.08 17.12 -5.07
N VAL A 43 -8.23 16.11 -4.23
CA VAL A 43 -7.15 15.23 -3.78
C VAL A 43 -7.46 13.79 -4.14
N GLY A 44 -6.43 12.99 -4.37
CA GLY A 44 -6.54 11.57 -4.62
C GLY A 44 -5.35 10.81 -4.06
N TRP A 45 -5.41 9.48 -4.10
CA TRP A 45 -4.37 8.59 -3.60
C TRP A 45 -3.75 7.84 -4.76
N ASP A 46 -2.42 7.79 -4.80
CA ASP A 46 -1.70 7.02 -5.80
C ASP A 46 -1.88 5.53 -5.54
N ARG A 47 -2.29 4.80 -6.58
CA ARG A 47 -2.56 3.37 -6.53
C ARG A 47 -1.34 2.57 -6.06
N LEU A 48 -0.13 2.92 -6.50
CA LEU A 48 1.10 2.20 -6.11
C LEU A 48 1.40 2.37 -4.62
N LEU A 49 1.08 3.55 -4.05
CA LEU A 49 1.25 3.76 -2.61
C LEU A 49 0.21 2.98 -1.81
N LEU A 50 -1.01 2.85 -2.34
CA LEU A 50 -2.05 2.01 -1.75
C LEU A 50 -1.65 0.53 -1.79
N ASP A 51 -1.14 0.02 -2.91
CA ASP A 51 -0.64 -1.35 -3.03
C ASP A 51 0.48 -1.62 -2.00
N ARG A 52 1.47 -0.71 -1.91
CA ARG A 52 2.53 -0.83 -0.90
C ARG A 52 2.00 -0.83 0.54
N TRP A 53 0.97 -0.03 0.82
CA TRP A 53 0.36 -0.02 2.15
C TRP A 53 -0.33 -1.35 2.44
N VAL A 54 -1.02 -1.93 1.45
CA VAL A 54 -1.65 -3.25 1.55
C VAL A 54 -0.59 -4.34 1.79
N ASP A 55 0.51 -4.32 1.05
CA ASP A 55 1.63 -5.26 1.22
C ASP A 55 2.21 -5.16 2.64
N MET A 56 2.47 -3.94 3.13
CA MET A 56 2.94 -3.71 4.49
C MET A 56 1.95 -4.24 5.55
N LYS A 57 0.64 -4.03 5.36
CA LYS A 57 -0.40 -4.50 6.28
C LYS A 57 -0.50 -6.02 6.34
N GLN A 58 -0.25 -6.71 5.23
CA GLN A 58 -0.26 -8.17 5.16
C GLN A 58 1.04 -8.80 5.67
N GLY A 59 2.00 -8.00 6.14
CA GLY A 59 3.30 -8.51 6.58
C GLY A 59 4.18 -8.97 5.40
N LEU A 60 3.80 -8.63 4.16
CA LEU A 60 4.65 -8.72 2.98
C LEU A 60 5.63 -7.53 3.01
N SER A 61 6.40 -7.46 4.08
CA SER A 61 7.56 -6.58 4.12
C SER A 61 8.52 -7.09 3.04
N PRO A 62 9.07 -6.25 2.13
CA PRO A 62 10.10 -6.69 1.20
C PRO A 62 11.45 -7.03 1.90
N VAL A 63 11.44 -7.22 3.22
CA VAL A 63 12.56 -7.71 4.01
C VAL A 63 12.26 -9.16 4.37
N GLY A 64 12.92 -10.12 3.73
CA GLY A 64 12.95 -11.49 4.24
C GLY A 64 12.54 -12.64 3.33
N ALA A 65 12.50 -12.47 2.00
CA ALA A 65 12.55 -13.63 1.09
C ALA A 65 14.00 -14.03 0.73
N ASP A 66 15.01 -13.36 1.29
CA ASP A 66 16.44 -13.57 1.04
C ASP A 66 17.26 -13.98 2.28
N ALA A 67 16.65 -14.10 3.46
CA ALA A 67 17.36 -14.50 4.68
C ALA A 67 17.56 -16.02 4.84
N GLU A 68 17.25 -16.84 3.82
CA GLU A 68 17.38 -18.31 3.89
C GLU A 68 18.77 -18.85 3.46
N ARG A 69 19.78 -18.02 3.16
CA ARG A 69 21.07 -18.52 2.62
C ARG A 69 22.36 -18.13 3.32
N VAL A 70 22.33 -17.83 4.62
CA VAL A 70 23.58 -17.82 5.40
C VAL A 70 23.39 -18.51 6.74
N ASN A 71 23.56 -19.83 6.74
CA ASN A 71 23.85 -20.59 7.96
C ASN A 71 25.36 -20.53 8.23
N PRO A 72 25.87 -19.75 9.20
CA PRO A 72 27.31 -19.64 9.46
C PRO A 72 27.93 -20.85 10.21
N LEU A 73 27.21 -21.97 10.40
CA LEU A 73 27.62 -23.06 11.30
C LEU A 73 27.85 -24.42 10.62
N SER A 74 28.06 -24.47 9.30
CA SER A 74 28.36 -25.73 8.59
C SER A 74 29.84 -25.96 8.27
N MET A 75 30.76 -25.18 8.83
CA MET A 75 32.20 -25.41 8.70
C MET A 75 32.86 -25.49 10.07
N LEU A 76 32.79 -26.66 10.69
CA LEU A 76 33.76 -27.27 11.61
C LEU A 76 33.19 -28.65 12.01
N PRO A 77 34.01 -29.68 12.28
CA PRO A 77 35.40 -29.65 12.74
C PRO A 77 36.48 -29.74 11.65
#